data_AF-A0A0K1EI88-F1
#
_entry.id   AF-A0A0K1EI88-F1
#
_cell.length_a   1.000
_cell.length_b   1.000
_cell.length_c   1.000
_cell.angle_alpha   90.00
_cell.angle_beta   90.00
_cell.angle_gamma   90.00
#
_symmetry.space_group_name_H-M   'P 1'
#
loop_
_entity.id
_entity.type
_entity.pdbx_description
1 polymer ?
#
loop_
_entity_poly.entity_id
_entity_poly.type
_entity_poly.pdbx_seq_one_letter_code
_entity_poly.pdbx_strand_id
1 'polypeptide(L)'
;MNYGEAARRHHRDAETLFAAGRHANADHLYGIAAECALLGILRGSPAARKLFDAEGTVKEPMRRHVNVLWNQLSKEAEGLRLGKAMGRLQQHFSVNPFTGWSVRQRYLSDQGVLIEVTEETLLKHRKAAELCVRLLDDMRPPRTERSEHVERSSR
;
A
#
# COMPACT_ATOMS: atom_id res chain seq x y z
N MET A 1 0.74 10.80 -10.42
CA MET A 1 1.49 9.88 -9.52
C MET A 1 1.16 8.41 -9.80
N ASN A 2 2.12 7.49 -9.62
CA ASN A 2 1.92 6.05 -9.75
C ASN A 2 2.14 5.33 -8.40
N TYR A 3 1.08 5.24 -7.61
CA TYR A 3 1.13 4.60 -6.29
C TYR A 3 1.42 3.09 -6.37
N GLY A 4 0.97 2.41 -7.42
CA GLY A 4 1.18 0.97 -7.53
C GLY A 4 2.64 0.59 -7.79
N GLU A 5 3.34 1.33 -8.65
CA GLU A 5 4.79 1.16 -8.82
C GLU A 5 5.57 1.52 -7.56
N ALA A 6 5.18 2.61 -6.89
CA ALA A 6 5.78 2.99 -5.62
C ALA A 6 5.61 1.90 -4.56
N ALA A 7 4.43 1.32 -4.42
CA ALA A 7 4.15 0.23 -3.47
C ALA A 7 5.08 -0.97 -3.68
N ARG A 8 5.21 -1.45 -4.92
CA ARG A 8 6.08 -2.57 -5.27
C ARG A 8 7.56 -2.25 -5.04
N ARG A 9 8.01 -1.04 -5.38
CA ARG A 9 9.39 -0.60 -5.12
C ARG A 9 9.66 -0.59 -3.62
N HIS A 10 8.84 0.11 -2.84
CA HIS A 10 9.02 0.21 -1.39
C HIS A 10 8.95 -1.15 -0.69
N HIS A 11 8.07 -2.05 -1.12
CA HIS A 11 8.02 -3.41 -0.57
C HIS A 11 9.30 -4.20 -0.86
N ARG A 12 9.83 -4.17 -2.10
CA ARG A 12 11.09 -4.86 -2.43
C ARG A 12 12.28 -4.30 -1.65
N ASP A 13 12.33 -2.98 -1.49
CA ASP A 13 13.38 -2.31 -0.71
C ASP A 13 13.26 -2.69 0.77
N ALA A 14 12.03 -2.77 1.31
CA ALA A 14 11.77 -3.22 2.68
C ALA A 14 12.24 -4.65 2.93
N GLU A 15 11.93 -5.58 2.02
CA GLU A 15 12.37 -6.98 2.10
C GLU A 15 13.90 -7.09 2.05
N THR A 16 14.55 -6.29 1.21
CA THR A 16 16.02 -6.23 1.13
C THR A 16 16.63 -5.76 2.45
N LEU A 17 16.07 -4.70 3.05
CA LEU A 17 16.51 -4.18 4.34
C LEU A 17 16.25 -5.17 5.48
N PHE A 18 15.10 -5.85 5.46
CA PHE A 18 14.77 -6.88 6.43
C PHE A 18 15.78 -8.02 6.39
N ALA A 19 16.10 -8.53 5.19
CA ALA A 19 17.11 -9.58 5.02
C ALA A 19 18.52 -9.14 5.46
N ALA A 20 18.83 -7.84 5.37
CA ALA A 20 20.09 -7.25 5.83
C ALA A 20 20.10 -6.87 7.32
N GLY A 21 19.06 -7.22 8.10
CA GLY A 21 18.96 -6.88 9.53
C GLY A 21 18.66 -5.40 9.82
N ARG A 22 18.31 -4.60 8.81
CA ARG A 22 17.97 -3.16 8.93
C ARG A 22 16.49 -2.97 9.27
N HIS A 23 16.06 -3.61 10.36
CA HIS A 23 14.64 -3.77 10.73
C HIS A 23 13.87 -2.45 10.87
N ALA A 24 14.45 -1.44 11.52
CA ALA A 24 13.87 -0.10 11.65
C ALA A 24 13.46 0.50 10.29
N ASN A 25 14.38 0.46 9.32
CA ASN A 25 14.13 1.01 8.00
C ASN A 25 13.20 0.11 7.17
N ALA A 26 13.28 -1.21 7.36
CA ALA A 26 12.35 -2.14 6.75
C ALA A 26 10.91 -1.87 7.21
N ASP A 27 10.68 -1.71 8.52
CA ASP A 27 9.38 -1.38 9.11
C ASP A 27 8.80 -0.08 8.54
N HIS A 28 9.63 0.95 8.48
CA HIS A 28 9.25 2.22 7.87
C HIS A 28 8.79 2.03 6.42
N LEU A 29 9.54 1.26 5.63
CA LEU A 29 9.17 0.99 4.23
C LEU A 29 7.95 0.07 4.09
N TYR A 30 7.69 -0.87 5.01
CA TYR A 30 6.47 -1.66 5.01
C TYR A 30 5.23 -0.77 5.15
N GLY A 31 5.25 0.22 6.05
CA GLY A 31 4.15 1.18 6.18
C GLY A 31 3.92 2.01 4.91
N ILE A 32 5.00 2.52 4.31
CA ILE A 32 4.91 3.28 3.04
C ILE A 32 4.43 2.40 1.88
N ALA A 33 4.87 1.14 1.81
CA ALA A 33 4.44 0.19 0.80
C ALA A 33 2.95 -0.11 0.92
N ALA A 34 2.45 -0.35 2.14
CA ALA A 34 1.03 -0.57 2.41
C ALA A 34 0.19 0.67 2.08
N GLU A 35 0.62 1.87 2.49
CA GLU A 35 -0.02 3.13 2.13
C GLU A 35 -0.17 3.28 0.61
N CYS A 36 0.94 3.13 -0.12
CA CYS A 36 0.95 3.23 -1.57
C CYS A 36 0.09 2.15 -2.23
N ALA A 37 0.09 0.92 -1.71
CA ALA A 37 -0.76 -0.15 -2.23
C ALA A 37 -2.24 0.21 -2.08
N LEU A 38 -2.67 0.61 -0.89
CA LEU A 38 -4.04 1.02 -0.61
C LEU A 38 -4.48 2.22 -1.48
N LEU A 39 -3.62 3.22 -1.68
CA LEU A 39 -3.89 4.33 -2.59
C LEU A 39 -3.95 3.88 -4.06
N GLY A 40 -3.12 2.91 -4.46
CA GLY A 40 -3.18 2.29 -5.79
C GLY A 40 -4.50 1.56 -6.04
N ILE A 41 -4.96 0.81 -5.04
CA ILE A 41 -6.26 0.13 -5.03
C ILE A 41 -7.40 1.14 -5.19
N LEU A 42 -7.37 2.22 -4.40
CA LEU A 42 -8.33 3.31 -4.51
C LEU A 42 -8.34 3.91 -5.89
N ARG A 43 -7.17 4.23 -6.45
CA ARG A 43 -7.06 4.82 -7.78
C ARG A 43 -7.61 3.92 -8.88
N GLY A 44 -7.55 2.60 -8.68
CA GLY A 44 -8.15 1.61 -9.58
C GLY A 44 -9.68 1.53 -9.51
N SER A 45 -10.30 2.03 -8.44
CA SER A 45 -11.76 2.04 -8.30
C SER A 45 -12.38 3.26 -8.99
N PRO A 46 -13.30 3.08 -9.95
CA PRO A 46 -14.03 4.20 -10.55
C PRO A 46 -14.78 5.07 -9.53
N ALA A 47 -15.28 4.47 -8.45
CA ALA A 47 -16.02 5.17 -7.40
C ALA A 47 -15.14 6.13 -6.57
N ALA A 48 -13.84 5.85 -6.52
CA ALA A 48 -12.85 6.63 -5.77
C ALA A 48 -12.15 7.71 -6.61
N ARG A 49 -12.45 7.84 -7.91
CA ARG A 49 -11.77 8.79 -8.80
C ARG A 49 -11.82 10.24 -8.30
N LYS A 50 -12.94 10.64 -7.69
CA LYS A 50 -13.15 11.98 -7.11
C LYS A 50 -12.22 12.30 -5.93
N LEU A 51 -11.65 11.28 -5.30
CA LEU A 51 -10.73 11.42 -4.17
C LEU A 51 -9.34 11.89 -4.58
N PHE A 52 -9.05 11.95 -5.88
CA PHE A 52 -7.75 12.39 -6.39
C PHE A 52 -7.85 13.77 -7.07
N ASP A 53 -6.76 14.54 -7.02
CA ASP A 53 -6.58 15.78 -7.79
C ASP A 53 -6.09 15.50 -9.22
N ALA A 54 -5.78 16.56 -9.98
CA ALA A 54 -5.35 16.45 -11.37
C ALA A 54 -3.97 15.79 -11.51
N GLU A 55 -3.10 16.00 -10.52
CA GLU A 55 -1.76 15.42 -10.39
C GLU A 55 -1.83 13.95 -9.94
N GLY A 56 -3.00 13.55 -9.48
CA GLY A 56 -3.31 12.23 -8.97
C GLY A 56 -2.84 12.03 -7.53
N THR A 57 -2.69 13.09 -6.76
CA THR A 57 -2.56 13.05 -5.30
C THR A 57 -3.92 12.76 -4.69
N VAL A 58 -3.94 11.98 -3.62
CA VAL A 58 -5.14 11.84 -2.81
C VAL A 58 -5.46 13.17 -2.08
N LYS A 59 -6.72 13.60 -2.13
CA LYS A 59 -7.23 14.79 -1.46
C LYS A 59 -7.48 14.51 0.02
N GLU A 60 -7.58 15.57 0.81
CA GLU A 60 -8.16 15.49 2.16
C GLU A 60 -9.61 14.97 2.10
N PRO A 61 -10.08 14.18 3.09
CA PRO A 61 -9.40 13.79 4.33
C PRO A 61 -8.54 12.51 4.21
N MET A 62 -8.43 11.95 3.00
CA MET A 62 -7.75 10.68 2.73
C MET A 62 -6.22 10.81 2.60
N ARG A 63 -5.71 12.04 2.64
CA ARG A 63 -4.27 12.34 2.67
C ARG A 63 -3.69 12.10 4.07
N ARG A 64 -3.64 10.82 4.44
CA ARG A 64 -3.17 10.34 5.73
C ARG A 64 -2.24 9.14 5.55
N HIS A 65 -1.42 8.90 6.57
CA HIS A 65 -0.55 7.75 6.59
C HIS A 65 -1.31 6.45 6.89
N VAL A 66 -0.70 5.30 6.58
CA VAL A 66 -1.34 3.98 6.70
C VAL A 66 -2.00 3.71 8.06
N ASN A 67 -1.42 4.21 9.15
CA ASN A 67 -1.97 4.10 10.52
C ASN A 67 -3.36 4.73 10.69
N VAL A 68 -3.71 5.70 9.84
CA VAL A 68 -5.04 6.35 9.81
C VAL A 68 -5.82 5.94 8.56
N LEU A 69 -5.16 5.91 7.40
CA LEU A 69 -5.74 5.60 6.10
C LEU A 69 -6.42 4.23 6.08
N TRP A 70 -5.84 3.21 6.71
CA TRP A 70 -6.43 1.87 6.80
C TRP A 70 -7.83 1.89 7.40
N ASN A 71 -8.00 2.63 8.49
CA ASN A 71 -9.28 2.74 9.20
C ASN A 71 -10.31 3.55 8.40
N GLN A 72 -9.87 4.64 7.74
CA GLN A 72 -10.74 5.41 6.84
C GLN A 72 -11.24 4.55 5.68
N LEU A 73 -10.32 3.82 5.03
CA LEU A 73 -10.66 2.89 3.95
C LEU A 73 -11.61 1.79 4.37
N SER A 74 -11.40 1.22 5.55
CA SER A 74 -12.28 0.17 6.08
C SER A 74 -13.71 0.69 6.28
N LYS A 75 -13.88 1.95 6.70
CA LYS A 75 -15.19 2.59 6.86
C LYS A 75 -15.84 2.94 5.52
N GLU A 76 -15.06 3.40 4.56
CA GLU A 76 -15.56 3.82 3.24
C GLU A 76 -15.67 2.67 2.22
N ALA A 77 -15.23 1.46 2.59
CA ALA A 77 -15.05 0.33 1.68
C ALA A 77 -16.30 -0.02 0.88
N GLU A 78 -17.48 0.02 1.52
CA GLU A 78 -18.75 -0.27 0.88
C GLU A 78 -19.10 0.79 -0.18
N GLY A 79 -19.05 2.07 0.19
CA GLY A 79 -19.34 3.19 -0.72
C GLY A 79 -18.34 3.30 -1.88
N LEU A 80 -17.10 2.87 -1.68
CA LEU A 80 -16.06 2.86 -2.71
C LEU A 80 -16.03 1.56 -3.55
N ARG A 81 -16.96 0.64 -3.29
CA ARG A 81 -17.03 -0.69 -3.92
C ARG A 81 -15.73 -1.48 -3.76
N LEU A 82 -15.03 -1.26 -2.65
CA LEU A 82 -13.81 -1.95 -2.24
C LEU A 82 -14.08 -3.12 -1.29
N GLY A 83 -15.34 -3.47 -1.03
CA GLY A 83 -15.72 -4.50 -0.06
C GLY A 83 -15.01 -5.85 -0.24
N LYS A 84 -14.78 -6.31 -1.48
CA LYS A 84 -14.00 -7.53 -1.75
C LYS A 84 -12.53 -7.38 -1.38
N ALA A 85 -11.93 -6.24 -1.72
CA ALA A 85 -10.54 -5.93 -1.41
C ALA A 85 -10.33 -5.82 0.10
N MET A 86 -11.19 -5.05 0.78
CA MET A 86 -11.12 -4.90 2.22
C MET A 86 -11.49 -6.17 2.97
N GLY A 87 -12.45 -6.95 2.49
CA GLY A 87 -12.81 -8.25 3.07
C GLY A 87 -11.63 -9.23 3.09
N ARG A 88 -10.81 -9.25 2.03
CA ARG A 88 -9.57 -10.05 2.01
C ARG A 88 -8.55 -9.59 3.04
N LEU A 89 -8.39 -8.28 3.24
CA LEU A 89 -7.49 -7.76 4.29
C LEU A 89 -8.03 -8.07 5.69
N GLN A 90 -9.35 -7.95 5.90
CA GLN A 90 -10.02 -8.20 7.17
C GLN A 90 -10.01 -9.67 7.60
N GLN A 91 -9.90 -10.61 6.65
CA GLN A 91 -9.68 -12.04 6.94
C GLN A 91 -8.35 -12.29 7.67
N HIS A 92 -7.34 -11.43 7.46
CA HIS A 92 -6.03 -11.55 8.11
C HIS A 92 -5.87 -10.60 9.29
N PHE A 93 -6.52 -9.44 9.24
CA PHE A 93 -6.39 -8.39 10.24
C PHE A 93 -7.76 -7.82 10.62
N SER A 94 -8.29 -8.27 11.76
CA SER A 94 -9.55 -7.74 12.33
C SER A 94 -9.42 -6.31 12.84
N VAL A 95 -8.19 -5.84 13.08
CA VAL A 95 -7.84 -4.47 13.49
C VAL A 95 -6.74 -3.93 12.60
N ASN A 96 -6.57 -2.60 12.56
CA ASN A 96 -5.51 -1.98 11.76
C ASN A 96 -4.11 -2.45 12.24
N PRO A 97 -3.36 -3.19 11.41
CA PRO A 97 -2.04 -3.70 11.79
C PRO A 97 -1.02 -2.57 11.99
N PHE A 98 -1.26 -1.39 11.41
CA PHE A 98 -0.36 -0.23 11.47
C PHE A 98 -0.73 0.79 12.56
N THR A 99 -1.55 0.42 13.56
CA THR A 99 -1.98 1.37 14.61
C THR A 99 -0.78 2.03 15.32
N GLY A 100 0.32 1.30 15.54
CA GLY A 100 1.55 1.80 16.16
C GLY A 100 2.58 2.38 15.17
N TRP A 101 2.31 2.32 13.86
CA TRP A 101 3.24 2.83 12.85
C TRP A 101 3.14 4.36 12.73
N SER A 102 4.26 5.04 12.60
CA SER A 102 4.29 6.48 12.38
C SER A 102 5.48 6.93 11.53
N VAL A 103 5.24 7.86 10.61
CA VAL A 103 6.28 8.48 9.80
C VAL A 103 7.38 9.18 10.64
N ARG A 104 7.05 9.56 11.88
CA ARG A 104 7.98 10.16 12.84
C ARG A 104 9.10 9.20 13.25
N GLN A 105 8.85 7.88 13.20
CA GLN A 105 9.83 6.87 13.64
C GLN A 105 11.15 6.96 12.87
N ARG A 106 11.17 7.52 11.66
CA ARG A 106 12.39 7.84 10.91
C ARG A 106 13.37 8.78 11.60
N TYR A 107 12.86 9.63 12.48
CA TYR A 107 13.67 10.66 13.17
C TYR A 107 14.10 10.21 14.56
N LEU A 108 13.67 9.02 14.98
CA LEU A 108 14.16 8.42 16.22
C LEU A 108 15.61 7.94 16.00
N SER A 109 16.38 7.93 17.07
CA SER A 109 17.66 7.22 17.09
C SER A 109 17.42 5.72 16.93
N ASP A 110 18.46 4.97 16.54
CA ASP A 110 18.36 3.50 16.44
C ASP A 110 17.83 2.87 17.74
N GLN A 111 18.29 3.36 18.89
CA GLN A 111 17.79 2.94 20.20
C GLN A 111 16.31 3.29 20.41
N GLY A 112 15.86 4.47 19.96
CA GLY A 112 14.47 4.89 20.04
C GLY A 112 13.55 4.04 19.16
N VAL A 113 14.00 3.65 17.96
CA VAL A 113 13.21 2.77 17.08
C VAL A 113 13.07 1.37 17.68
N LEU A 114 14.11 0.81 18.30
CA LEU A 114 14.04 -0.51 18.94
C LEU A 114 13.02 -0.57 20.10
N ILE A 115 12.72 0.57 20.72
CA ILE A 115 11.69 0.65 21.76
C ILE A 115 10.28 0.63 21.13
N GLU A 116 10.09 1.29 19.99
CA GLU A 116 8.78 1.43 19.35
C GLU A 116 8.46 0.29 18.35
N VAL A 117 9.47 -0.34 17.75
CA VAL A 117 9.35 -1.39 16.72
C VAL A 117 9.89 -2.70 17.28
N THR A 118 8.99 -3.49 17.86
CA THR A 118 9.28 -4.84 18.30
C THR A 118 9.32 -5.80 17.12
N GLU A 119 9.90 -6.99 17.32
CA GLU A 119 9.86 -8.06 16.30
C GLU A 119 8.41 -8.41 15.92
N GLU A 120 7.49 -8.43 16.89
CA GLU A 120 6.08 -8.68 16.63
C GLU A 120 5.45 -7.62 15.73
N THR A 121 5.68 -6.33 15.99
CA THR A 121 5.11 -5.26 15.16
C THR A 121 5.75 -5.24 13.77
N LEU A 122 7.06 -5.46 13.68
CA LEU A 122 7.77 -5.59 12.42
C LEU A 122 7.19 -6.71 11.53
N LEU A 123 7.04 -7.92 12.08
CA LEU A 123 6.50 -9.06 11.32
C LEU A 123 5.04 -8.85 10.92
N LYS A 124 4.25 -8.19 11.79
CA LYS A 124 2.87 -7.80 11.52
C LYS A 124 2.78 -6.79 10.38
N HIS A 125 3.60 -5.74 10.40
CA HIS A 125 3.67 -4.74 9.34
C HIS A 125 4.16 -5.33 8.02
N ARG A 126 5.19 -6.19 8.06
CA ARG A 126 5.67 -6.94 6.89
C ARG A 126 4.55 -7.74 6.25
N LYS A 127 3.83 -8.54 7.05
CA LYS A 127 2.73 -9.36 6.55
C LYS A 127 1.60 -8.53 5.95
N ALA A 128 1.25 -7.42 6.60
CA ALA A 128 0.22 -6.51 6.11
C ALA A 128 0.62 -5.83 4.79
N ALA A 129 1.85 -5.34 4.68
CA ALA A 129 2.38 -4.75 3.46
C ALA A 129 2.38 -5.75 2.29
N GLU A 130 2.83 -6.99 2.53
CA GLU A 130 2.79 -8.06 1.55
C GLU A 130 1.36 -8.29 1.02
N LEU A 131 0.38 -8.42 1.92
CA LEU A 131 -1.02 -8.64 1.52
C LEU A 131 -1.59 -7.46 0.74
N CYS A 132 -1.29 -6.22 1.13
CA CYS A 132 -1.72 -5.04 0.39
C CYS A 132 -1.13 -5.01 -1.03
N VAL A 133 0.16 -5.34 -1.19
CA VAL A 133 0.82 -5.36 -2.50
C VAL A 133 0.27 -6.49 -3.38
N ARG A 134 0.09 -7.70 -2.82
CA ARG A 134 -0.54 -8.82 -3.55
C ARG A 134 -1.95 -8.46 -4.01
N LEU A 135 -2.74 -7.84 -3.14
CA LEU A 135 -4.10 -7.42 -3.47
C LEU A 135 -4.15 -6.34 -4.55
N LEU A 136 -3.21 -5.39 -4.52
CA LEU A 136 -3.04 -4.40 -5.58
C LEU A 136 -2.76 -5.08 -6.92
N ASP A 137 -1.89 -6.08 -6.95
CA ASP A 137 -1.53 -6.79 -8.17
C ASP A 137 -2.69 -7.66 -8.70
N ASP A 138 -3.44 -8.32 -7.81
CA ASP A 138 -4.65 -9.10 -8.13
C ASP A 138 -5.76 -8.27 -8.79
N MET A 139 -5.85 -6.99 -8.44
CA MET A 139 -6.89 -6.10 -8.98
C MET A 139 -6.49 -5.41 -10.27
N ARG A 140 -5.28 -5.66 -10.77
CA ARG A 140 -4.90 -5.18 -12.09
C ARG A 140 -5.75 -5.93 -13.12
N PRO A 141 -6.42 -5.23 -14.06
CA PRO A 141 -7.01 -5.92 -15.19
C PRO A 141 -5.90 -6.71 -15.90
N PRO A 142 -6.19 -7.94 -16.40
CA PRO A 142 -5.22 -8.69 -17.18
C PRO A 142 -4.69 -7.77 -18.28
N ARG A 143 -3.38 -7.81 -18.54
CA ARG A 143 -2.82 -7.07 -19.66
C ARG A 143 -3.57 -7.55 -20.90
N THR A 144 -4.45 -6.72 -21.45
CA THR A 144 -4.84 -6.90 -22.84
C THR A 144 -3.53 -6.77 -23.61
N GLU A 145 -3.10 -7.88 -24.20
CA GLU A 145 -2.10 -7.86 -25.25
C GLU A 145 -2.55 -6.74 -26.19
N ARG A 146 -1.75 -5.67 -26.29
CA ARG A 146 -1.98 -4.69 -27.32
C ARG A 146 -1.94 -5.51 -28.59
N SER A 147 -3.05 -5.54 -29.31
CA SER A 147 -3.09 -5.99 -30.68
C SER A 147 -2.01 -5.21 -31.41
N GLU A 148 -0.85 -5.82 -31.57
CA GLU A 148 0.03 -5.61 -32.70
C GLU A 148 -0.79 -6.04 -33.91
N HIS A 149 -1.77 -5.21 -34.30
CA HIS A 149 -2.29 -5.20 -35.63
C HIS A 149 -1.24 -4.49 -36.46
N VAL A 150 -0.19 -5.27 -36.70
CA VAL A 150 0.65 -5.32 -37.87
C VAL A 150 0.14 -4.34 -38.95
N GLU A 151 0.89 -3.25 -39.09
CA GLU A 151 1.09 -2.57 -40.37
C GLU A 151 1.61 -3.60 -41.38
N ARG A 152 0.70 -4.39 -41.96
CA ARG A 152 0.86 -5.07 -43.25
C ARG A 152 -0.41 -4.82 -44.05
N SER A 153 -0.61 -3.56 -44.37
CA SER A 153 -1.37 -3.16 -45.54
C SER A 153 -0.64 -1.99 -46.19
N SER A 154 0.55 -2.28 -46.68
CA SER A 154 1.36 -1.45 -47.57
C SER A 154 2.44 -2.35 -48.15
N ARG A 155 2.04 -3.19 -49.11
CA ARG A 155 2.85 -3.74 -50.21
C ARG A 155 1.95 -4.56 -51.12
#